data_AF-A0A0L0CA71-F1
#
_entry.id   AF-A0A0L0CA71-F1
#
_cell.length_a   1.000
_cell.length_b   1.000
_cell.length_c   1.000
_cell.angle_alpha   90.00
_cell.angle_beta   90.00
_cell.angle_gamma   90.00
#
_symmetry.space_group_name_H-M   'P 1'
#
loop_
_entity.id
_entity.type
_entity.pdbx_description
1 polymer ?
#
loop_
_entity_poly.entity_id
_entity_poly.type
_entity_poly.pdbx_seq_one_letter_code
_entity_poly.pdbx_strand_id
1 'polypeptide(L)'
;VNKKKKRVIMFKVFHWSLMGAGLGLLVSLLGFYCGWFLFPTMIHKKVEESVIIADGSEQYKRFIQTPQPLTFKVYIFNVTNPHKVQQGALPIVKEIGPYVYKQYRAKKVKHFSHDGSKITFVQDQLYTFDAEASAPFRESDHIVALNMHMNAFLQVFEREITDILQGFANRINSRLNRTPGVRVLKRLMDRIRGKRKSVLQIGENDPSLALLLVHLNANLKAIFNDPKTMFVHTTVKEYLFDGVRFCINPQGLAKAICNQIKDGGSKTIRELKDGSLAFSFFNHKNGTGHDVYEVHTGKGDAMRVLEIQKLDDNHHLQVWLNSSDNNGTSKCNQINGTDASMYPPFRQKGDSMYIFSADICRSVQLFYQKEIMYKGIPGYRYSIGENFVNDIGPEHDNECFCVDKLTNIIKRKNGCLYAGALDLTTCLGK
;
A
#
# COMPACT_ATOMS: atom_id res chain seq x y z
N VAL A 1 15.73 66.85 69.95
CA VAL A 1 16.55 65.72 69.44
C VAL A 1 15.71 64.59 68.79
N ASN A 2 14.50 64.27 69.28
CA ASN A 2 13.72 63.11 68.80
C ASN A 2 13.08 63.20 67.38
N LYS A 3 12.72 64.39 66.88
CA LYS A 3 12.07 64.53 65.54
C LYS A 3 13.02 64.32 64.35
N LYS A 4 14.28 64.77 64.44
CA LYS A 4 15.29 64.57 63.38
C LYS A 4 15.68 63.09 63.23
N LYS A 5 15.85 62.38 64.36
CA LYS A 5 16.14 60.93 64.37
C LYS A 5 15.02 60.11 63.73
N LYS A 6 13.74 60.41 64.04
CA LYS A 6 12.58 59.76 63.42
C LYS A 6 12.50 59.99 61.90
N ARG A 7 12.78 61.21 61.40
CA ARG A 7 12.81 61.47 59.95
C ARG A 7 13.88 60.67 59.22
N VAL A 8 15.09 60.56 59.77
CA VAL A 8 16.19 59.79 59.16
C VAL A 8 15.88 58.29 59.11
N ILE A 9 15.26 57.75 60.17
CA ILE A 9 14.83 56.35 60.20
C ILE A 9 13.71 56.10 59.19
N MET A 10 12.71 56.98 59.13
CA MET A 10 11.60 56.87 58.18
C MET A 10 12.07 56.95 56.73
N PHE A 11 13.05 57.82 56.43
CA PHE A 11 13.65 57.94 55.10
C PHE A 11 14.47 56.71 54.71
N LYS A 12 15.20 56.11 55.66
CA LYS A 12 15.91 54.84 55.44
C LYS A 12 14.91 53.70 55.19
N VAL A 13 13.87 53.57 55.99
CA VAL A 13 12.83 52.53 55.81
C VAL A 13 12.14 52.68 54.45
N PHE A 14 11.82 53.91 54.05
CA PHE A 14 11.25 54.18 52.73
C PHE A 14 12.22 53.81 51.59
N HIS A 15 13.50 54.17 51.71
CA HIS A 15 14.53 53.82 50.71
C HIS A 15 14.72 52.29 50.57
N TRP A 16 14.81 51.56 51.69
CA TRP A 16 14.89 50.09 51.67
C TRP A 16 13.61 49.45 51.11
N SER A 17 12.43 50.02 51.37
CA SER A 17 11.18 49.55 50.76
C SER A 17 11.11 49.79 49.26
N LEU A 18 11.64 50.94 48.78
CA LEU A 18 11.71 51.27 47.35
C LEU A 18 12.70 50.35 46.62
N MET A 19 13.85 50.06 47.24
CA MET A 19 14.82 49.09 46.72
C MET A 19 14.25 47.66 46.70
N GLY A 20 13.52 47.26 47.75
CA GLY A 20 12.84 45.97 47.81
C GLY A 20 11.75 45.83 46.74
N ALA A 21 10.93 46.86 46.54
CA ALA A 21 9.93 46.90 45.48
C ALA A 21 10.56 46.86 44.08
N GLY A 22 11.65 47.61 43.85
CA GLY A 22 12.40 47.58 42.61
C GLY A 22 12.98 46.21 42.29
N LEU A 23 13.56 45.53 43.29
CA LEU A 23 14.07 44.17 43.15
C LEU A 23 12.94 43.17 42.86
N GLY A 24 11.79 43.29 43.56
CA GLY A 24 10.63 42.43 43.32
C GLY A 24 10.04 42.59 41.91
N LEU A 25 9.98 43.82 41.41
CA LEU A 25 9.53 44.12 40.04
C LEU A 25 10.52 43.54 39.02
N LEU A 26 11.83 43.66 39.27
CA LEU A 26 12.87 43.10 38.42
C LEU A 26 12.80 41.56 38.37
N VAL A 27 12.66 40.89 39.51
CA VAL A 27 12.49 39.42 39.57
C VAL A 27 11.20 38.98 38.86
N SER A 28 10.11 39.75 38.99
CA SER A 28 8.84 39.45 38.31
C SER A 28 8.97 39.59 36.79
N LEU A 29 9.65 40.63 36.31
CA LEU A 29 9.94 40.83 34.89
C LEU A 29 10.86 39.73 34.34
N LEU A 30 11.88 39.33 35.12
CA LEU A 30 12.79 38.24 34.76
C LEU A 30 12.06 36.90 34.74
N GLY A 31 11.18 36.65 35.72
CA GLY A 31 10.31 35.47 35.75
C GLY A 31 9.35 35.43 34.57
N PHE A 32 8.74 36.56 34.20
CA PHE A 32 7.91 36.68 33.02
C PHE A 32 8.72 36.41 31.74
N TYR A 33 9.91 37.00 31.60
CA TYR A 33 10.78 36.78 30.45
C TYR A 33 11.21 35.31 30.34
N CYS A 34 11.64 34.71 31.45
CA CYS A 34 12.00 33.30 31.52
C CYS A 34 10.81 32.40 31.15
N GLY A 35 9.64 32.65 31.72
CA GLY A 35 8.45 31.84 31.50
C GLY A 35 7.86 31.98 30.10
N TRP A 36 7.82 33.20 29.54
CA TRP A 36 7.16 33.48 28.27
C TRP A 36 8.08 33.32 27.05
N PHE A 37 9.39 33.59 27.19
CA PHE A 37 10.32 33.56 26.05
C PHE A 37 11.35 32.43 26.16
N LEU A 38 12.03 32.27 27.30
CA LEU A 38 13.09 31.25 27.43
C LEU A 38 12.53 29.82 27.52
N PHE A 39 11.48 29.60 28.31
CA PHE A 39 10.94 28.27 28.50
C PHE A 39 10.36 27.68 27.20
N PRO A 40 9.52 28.40 26.42
CA PRO A 40 9.00 27.85 25.16
C PRO A 40 10.09 27.57 24.13
N THR A 41 11.12 28.43 24.04
CA THR A 41 12.23 28.23 23.10
C THR A 41 13.10 27.03 23.49
N MET A 42 13.36 26.80 24.78
CA MET A 42 14.04 25.59 25.25
C MET A 42 13.23 24.33 24.97
N ILE A 43 11.91 24.35 25.19
CA ILE A 43 11.03 23.21 24.89
C ILE A 43 11.05 22.90 23.40
N HIS A 44 10.93 23.91 22.53
CA HIS A 44 11.00 23.71 21.07
C HIS A 44 12.33 23.06 20.67
N LYS A 45 13.47 23.60 21.11
CA LYS A 45 14.78 23.00 20.83
C LYS A 45 14.87 21.56 21.35
N LYS A 46 14.32 21.28 22.52
CA LYS A 46 14.36 19.92 23.09
C LYS A 46 13.49 18.95 22.29
N VAL A 47 12.35 19.41 21.78
CA VAL A 47 11.50 18.62 20.89
C VAL A 47 12.23 18.35 19.58
N GLU A 48 12.86 19.35 18.96
CA GLU A 48 13.68 19.19 17.75
C GLU A 48 14.79 18.16 17.95
N GLU A 49 15.58 18.29 19.02
CA GLU A 49 16.63 17.33 19.36
C GLU A 49 16.08 15.91 19.59
N SER A 50 14.89 15.78 20.18
CA SER A 50 14.30 14.49 20.52
C SER A 50 13.75 13.72 19.31
N VAL A 51 13.43 14.39 18.21
CA VAL A 51 12.92 13.74 16.99
C VAL A 51 14.02 13.36 16.01
N ILE A 52 15.22 13.94 16.13
CA ILE A 52 16.34 13.63 15.25
C ILE A 52 16.79 12.19 15.46
N ILE A 53 16.90 11.45 14.36
CA ILE A 53 17.39 10.08 14.32
C ILE A 53 18.91 10.11 14.21
N ALA A 54 19.57 10.11 15.37
CA ALA A 54 21.03 9.98 15.45
C ALA A 54 21.41 8.60 15.98
N ASP A 55 22.55 8.06 15.54
CA ASP A 55 23.05 6.78 16.02
C ASP A 55 23.19 6.78 17.56
N GLY A 56 22.75 5.71 18.20
CA GLY A 56 22.70 5.58 19.67
C GLY A 56 21.62 6.38 20.40
N SER A 57 20.89 7.29 19.74
CA SER A 57 19.83 8.09 20.37
C SER A 57 18.62 7.24 20.79
N GLU A 58 17.85 7.71 21.77
CA GLU A 58 16.57 7.07 22.14
C GLU A 58 15.58 7.02 20.97
N GLN A 59 15.62 8.05 20.13
CA GLN A 59 14.79 8.15 18.95
C GLN A 59 15.17 7.10 17.89
N TYR A 60 16.45 6.81 17.73
CA TYR A 60 16.93 5.72 16.88
C TYR A 60 16.47 4.34 17.37
N LYS A 61 16.45 4.10 18.69
CA LYS A 61 15.91 2.85 19.26
C LYS A 61 14.44 2.66 18.94
N ARG A 62 13.63 3.72 19.09
CA ARG A 62 12.19 3.73 18.74
C ARG A 62 11.96 3.57 17.24
N PHE A 63 12.85 4.12 16.43
CA PHE A 63 12.82 3.98 14.98
C PHE A 63 13.08 2.53 14.55
N ILE A 64 14.11 1.88 15.12
CA ILE A 64 14.44 0.47 14.82
C ILE A 64 13.30 -0.45 15.23
N GLN A 65 12.77 -0.29 16.43
CA GLN A 65 11.77 -1.20 16.97
C GLN A 65 10.59 -0.42 17.55
N THR A 66 9.40 -0.66 16.99
CA THR A 66 8.17 -0.06 17.52
C THR A 66 7.86 -0.64 18.90
N PRO A 67 7.59 0.20 19.92
CA PRO A 67 7.39 -0.27 21.29
C PRO A 67 6.08 -1.05 21.50
N GLN A 68 5.10 -0.88 20.62
CA GLN A 68 3.83 -1.63 20.66
C GLN A 68 3.52 -2.17 19.26
N PRO A 69 3.01 -3.42 19.15
CA PRO A 69 2.56 -3.96 17.88
C PRO A 69 1.31 -3.23 17.38
N LEU A 70 1.16 -3.17 16.06
CA LEU A 70 -0.02 -2.65 15.42
C LEU A 70 -1.10 -3.75 15.35
N THR A 71 -2.36 -3.37 15.47
CA THR A 71 -3.48 -4.31 15.29
C THR A 71 -3.92 -4.30 13.84
N PHE A 72 -3.75 -5.44 13.16
CA PHE A 72 -4.18 -5.66 11.78
C PHE A 72 -5.46 -6.51 11.79
N LYS A 73 -6.55 -5.99 11.24
CA LYS A 73 -7.86 -6.68 11.21
C LYS A 73 -8.22 -7.01 9.77
N VAL A 74 -8.57 -8.26 9.52
CA VAL A 74 -9.04 -8.72 8.21
C VAL A 74 -10.51 -9.10 8.30
N TYR A 75 -11.29 -8.59 7.36
CA TYR A 75 -12.68 -8.96 7.14
C TYR A 75 -12.77 -9.58 5.74
N ILE A 76 -13.47 -10.71 5.64
CA ILE A 76 -13.59 -11.45 4.38
C ILE A 76 -15.04 -11.48 3.97
N PHE A 77 -15.31 -11.25 2.69
CA PHE A 77 -16.64 -11.43 2.11
C PHE A 77 -16.79 -12.88 1.63
N ASN A 78 -17.41 -13.70 2.48
CA ASN A 78 -17.68 -15.11 2.19
C ASN A 78 -18.84 -15.26 1.20
N VAL A 79 -18.63 -15.95 0.09
CA VAL A 79 -19.61 -16.09 -1.00
C VAL A 79 -20.55 -17.27 -0.73
N THR A 80 -21.86 -17.01 -0.73
CA THR A 80 -22.89 -18.00 -0.37
C THR A 80 -23.51 -18.73 -1.57
N ASN A 81 -23.39 -18.17 -2.78
CA ASN A 81 -24.02 -18.68 -3.99
C ASN A 81 -23.04 -18.89 -5.18
N PRO A 82 -21.85 -19.51 -4.97
CA PRO A 82 -20.78 -19.53 -5.98
C PRO A 82 -21.20 -20.16 -7.33
N HIS A 83 -21.99 -21.24 -7.31
CA HIS A 83 -22.46 -21.89 -8.54
C HIS A 83 -23.46 -21.03 -9.33
N LYS A 84 -24.34 -20.28 -8.65
CA LYS A 84 -25.28 -19.37 -9.31
C LYS A 84 -24.54 -18.20 -9.95
N VAL A 85 -23.49 -17.71 -9.29
CA VAL A 85 -22.65 -16.64 -9.84
C VAL A 85 -21.92 -17.09 -11.11
N GLN A 86 -21.41 -18.32 -11.12
CA GLN A 86 -20.82 -18.92 -12.33
C GLN A 86 -21.80 -18.96 -13.52
N GLN A 87 -23.11 -19.01 -13.26
CA GLN A 87 -24.18 -18.98 -14.24
C GLN A 87 -24.68 -17.57 -14.58
N GLY A 88 -24.04 -16.52 -14.04
CA GLY A 88 -24.37 -15.12 -14.30
C GLY A 88 -25.26 -14.45 -13.24
N ALA A 89 -25.58 -15.11 -12.13
CA ALA A 89 -26.29 -14.46 -11.02
C ALA A 89 -25.39 -13.47 -10.26
N LEU A 90 -26.00 -12.52 -9.56
CA LEU A 90 -25.26 -11.60 -8.70
C LEU A 90 -24.67 -12.33 -7.47
N PRO A 91 -23.44 -12.01 -7.05
CA PRO A 91 -22.82 -12.60 -5.86
C PRO A 91 -23.51 -12.13 -4.58
N ILE A 92 -23.85 -13.09 -3.72
CA ILE A 92 -24.38 -12.85 -2.37
C ILE A 92 -23.26 -13.17 -1.39
N VAL A 93 -22.75 -12.13 -0.74
CA VAL A 93 -21.64 -12.22 0.21
C VAL A 93 -22.09 -11.98 1.65
N LYS A 94 -21.41 -12.63 2.59
CA LYS A 94 -21.53 -12.40 4.03
C LYS A 94 -20.16 -12.01 4.58
N GLU A 95 -20.06 -10.83 5.20
CA GLU A 95 -18.84 -10.44 5.90
C GLU A 95 -18.58 -11.35 7.11
N ILE A 96 -17.35 -11.82 7.25
CA ILE A 96 -16.86 -12.64 8.36
C ILE A 96 -15.57 -12.04 8.91
N GLY A 97 -15.43 -12.02 10.24
CA GLY A 97 -14.32 -11.40 10.94
C GLY A 97 -14.77 -10.55 12.13
N PRO A 98 -13.83 -9.89 12.82
CA PRO A 98 -12.44 -9.69 12.41
C PRO A 98 -11.53 -10.89 12.69
N TYR A 99 -10.68 -11.22 11.73
CA TYR A 99 -9.46 -12.00 11.98
C TYR A 99 -8.35 -11.02 12.36
N VAL A 100 -7.96 -11.03 13.64
CA VAL A 100 -7.06 -10.06 14.23
C VAL A 100 -5.65 -10.62 14.30
N TYR A 101 -4.68 -9.84 13.83
CA TYR A 101 -3.26 -10.12 13.89
C TYR A 101 -2.53 -8.98 14.59
N LYS A 102 -1.57 -9.32 15.44
CA LYS A 102 -0.55 -8.37 15.91
C LYS A 102 0.55 -8.29 14.86
N GLN A 103 0.76 -7.10 14.33
CA GLN A 103 1.82 -6.80 13.39
C GLN A 103 2.98 -6.14 14.15
N TYR A 104 4.12 -6.83 14.19
CA TYR A 104 5.39 -6.28 14.67
C TYR A 104 6.17 -5.73 13.48
N ARG A 105 6.83 -4.58 13.66
CA ARG A 105 7.70 -3.98 12.66
C ARG A 105 9.08 -3.75 13.25
N ALA A 106 10.11 -4.14 12.52
CA ALA A 106 11.50 -3.90 12.88
C ALA A 106 12.26 -3.35 11.66
N LYS A 107 13.05 -2.29 11.84
CA LYS A 107 13.85 -1.68 10.78
C LYS A 107 15.30 -2.11 10.93
N LYS A 108 15.88 -2.68 9.86
CA LYS A 108 17.30 -3.01 9.77
C LYS A 108 18.00 -1.90 9.00
N VAL A 109 18.82 -1.14 9.70
CA VAL A 109 19.59 -0.03 9.13
C VAL A 109 20.73 -0.59 8.28
N LYS A 110 20.83 -0.11 7.04
CA LYS A 110 21.93 -0.44 6.13
C LYS A 110 23.11 0.51 6.36
N HIS A 111 22.86 1.82 6.31
CA HIS A 111 23.88 2.85 6.52
C HIS A 111 23.25 4.21 6.78
N PHE A 112 24.06 5.15 7.29
CA PHE A 112 23.79 6.58 7.30
C PHE A 112 24.55 7.27 6.17
N SER A 113 24.06 8.40 5.68
CA SER A 113 24.83 9.26 4.78
C SER A 113 26.06 9.85 5.50
N HIS A 114 27.06 10.30 4.74
CA HIS A 114 28.31 10.83 5.29
C HIS A 114 28.10 12.03 6.24
N ASP A 115 27.13 12.88 5.91
CA ASP A 115 26.71 14.02 6.73
C ASP A 115 25.72 13.65 7.85
N GLY A 116 25.21 12.41 7.88
CA GLY A 116 24.20 11.92 8.81
C GLY A 116 22.80 12.52 8.61
N SER A 117 22.53 13.23 7.50
CA SER A 117 21.20 13.78 7.18
C SER A 117 20.21 12.73 6.69
N LYS A 118 20.69 11.57 6.28
CA LYS A 118 19.87 10.47 5.75
C LYS A 118 20.22 9.14 6.37
N ILE A 119 19.22 8.27 6.43
CA ILE A 119 19.33 6.90 6.91
C ILE A 119 18.65 5.96 5.91
N THR A 120 19.36 4.89 5.56
CA THR A 120 18.89 3.86 4.62
C THR A 120 18.58 2.58 5.38
N PHE A 121 17.41 2.00 5.18
CA PHE A 121 16.97 0.81 5.92
C PHE A 121 16.04 -0.09 5.09
N VAL A 122 15.85 -1.32 5.58
CA VAL A 122 14.77 -2.23 5.17
C VAL A 122 13.87 -2.51 6.36
N GLN A 123 12.60 -2.81 6.13
CA GLN A 123 11.62 -3.03 7.19
C GLN A 123 11.09 -4.46 7.18
N ASP A 124 11.37 -5.18 8.26
CA ASP A 124 10.82 -6.49 8.53
C ASP A 124 9.45 -6.36 9.18
N GLN A 125 8.53 -7.25 8.84
CA GLN A 125 7.22 -7.32 9.46
C GLN A 125 6.90 -8.75 9.88
N LEU A 126 6.31 -8.92 11.06
CA LEU A 126 5.85 -10.21 11.55
C LEU A 126 4.38 -10.11 11.92
N TYR A 127 3.57 -11.02 11.39
CA TYR A 127 2.15 -11.12 11.70
C TYR A 127 1.91 -12.32 12.61
N THR A 128 1.30 -12.08 13.77
CA THR A 128 0.95 -13.13 14.73
C THR A 128 -0.54 -13.08 15.00
N PHE A 129 -1.24 -14.19 14.78
CA PHE A 129 -2.68 -14.26 15.03
C PHE A 129 -3.01 -14.05 16.50
N ASP A 130 -4.01 -13.22 16.77
CA ASP A 130 -4.52 -12.95 18.11
C ASP A 130 -5.87 -13.66 18.28
N ALA A 131 -5.83 -14.87 18.84
CA ALA A 131 -7.00 -15.72 18.99
C ALA A 131 -8.06 -15.13 19.95
N GLU A 132 -7.63 -14.38 20.96
CA GLU A 132 -8.55 -13.74 21.92
C GLU A 132 -9.28 -12.58 21.26
N ALA A 133 -8.54 -11.69 20.59
CA ALA A 133 -9.14 -10.55 19.90
C ALA A 133 -9.98 -10.95 18.66
N SER A 134 -9.73 -12.13 18.10
CA SER A 134 -10.49 -12.68 16.96
C SER A 134 -11.70 -13.52 17.38
N ALA A 135 -11.84 -13.86 18.66
CA ALA A 135 -12.92 -14.75 19.11
C ALA A 135 -14.31 -14.23 18.68
N PRO A 136 -15.20 -15.10 18.16
CA PRO A 136 -15.10 -16.57 18.09
C PRO A 136 -14.40 -17.12 16.82
N PHE A 137 -13.87 -16.26 15.94
CA PHE A 137 -13.29 -16.66 14.65
C PHE A 137 -11.89 -17.26 14.80
N ARG A 138 -11.55 -18.22 13.92
CA ARG A 138 -10.27 -18.94 13.91
C ARG A 138 -9.66 -18.94 12.52
N GLU A 139 -8.33 -18.95 12.42
CA GLU A 139 -7.67 -19.02 11.10
C GLU A 139 -8.00 -20.32 10.34
N SER A 140 -8.43 -21.36 11.04
CA SER A 140 -8.90 -22.62 10.45
C SER A 140 -10.32 -22.54 9.86
N ASP A 141 -11.03 -21.42 10.02
CA ASP A 141 -12.39 -21.27 9.51
C ASP A 141 -12.42 -21.44 7.99
N HIS A 142 -13.39 -22.22 7.51
CA HIS A 142 -13.57 -22.44 6.08
C HIS A 142 -14.33 -21.30 5.43
N ILE A 143 -13.82 -20.88 4.27
CA ILE A 143 -14.36 -19.77 3.49
C ILE A 143 -14.50 -20.17 2.03
N VAL A 144 -15.45 -19.51 1.37
CA VAL A 144 -15.61 -19.50 -0.09
C VAL A 144 -15.29 -18.09 -0.56
N ALA A 145 -14.13 -17.94 -1.19
CA ALA A 145 -13.63 -16.64 -1.63
C ALA A 145 -13.27 -16.67 -3.12
N LEU A 146 -13.13 -15.51 -3.73
CA LEU A 146 -12.73 -15.41 -5.14
C LEU A 146 -11.37 -16.11 -5.34
N ASN A 147 -11.25 -16.95 -6.36
CA ASN A 147 -9.97 -17.57 -6.67
C ASN A 147 -9.05 -16.55 -7.37
N MET A 148 -8.32 -15.75 -6.58
CA MET A 148 -7.58 -14.59 -7.07
C MET A 148 -6.50 -14.94 -8.10
N HIS A 149 -5.68 -15.97 -7.85
CA HIS A 149 -4.60 -16.36 -8.75
C HIS A 149 -5.13 -16.94 -10.06
N MET A 150 -6.25 -17.67 -10.02
CA MET A 150 -6.92 -18.10 -11.25
C MET A 150 -7.51 -16.93 -12.03
N ASN A 151 -8.19 -16.00 -11.35
CA ASN A 151 -8.78 -14.84 -12.02
C ASN A 151 -7.70 -13.91 -12.59
N ALA A 152 -6.57 -13.71 -11.88
CA ALA A 152 -5.43 -12.97 -12.39
C ALA A 152 -4.83 -13.64 -13.63
N PHE A 153 -4.64 -14.97 -13.60
CA PHE A 153 -4.22 -15.72 -14.78
C PHE A 153 -5.18 -15.53 -15.96
N LEU A 154 -6.49 -15.63 -15.73
CA LEU A 154 -7.50 -15.42 -16.78
C LEU A 154 -7.42 -14.01 -17.37
N GLN A 155 -7.22 -12.97 -16.56
CA GLN A 155 -7.05 -11.59 -17.03
C GLN A 155 -5.81 -11.42 -17.92
N VAL A 156 -4.67 -11.98 -17.51
CA VAL A 156 -3.44 -11.94 -18.30
C VAL A 156 -3.60 -12.76 -19.59
N PHE A 157 -4.17 -13.96 -19.47
CA PHE A 157 -4.39 -14.86 -20.59
C PHE A 157 -5.35 -14.24 -21.62
N GLU A 158 -6.45 -13.62 -21.19
CA GLU A 158 -7.37 -12.91 -22.11
C GLU A 158 -6.67 -11.78 -22.88
N ARG A 159 -5.77 -11.02 -22.24
CA ARG A 159 -4.98 -9.99 -22.91
C ARG A 159 -4.05 -10.60 -23.96
N GLU A 160 -3.30 -11.64 -23.58
CA GLU A 160 -2.24 -12.22 -24.41
C GLU A 160 -2.74 -13.19 -25.48
N ILE A 161 -3.92 -13.81 -25.36
CA ILE A 161 -4.51 -14.64 -26.43
C ILE A 161 -4.58 -13.84 -27.73
N THR A 162 -4.93 -12.56 -27.68
CA THR A 162 -5.04 -11.71 -28.88
C THR A 162 -3.70 -11.61 -29.60
N ASP A 163 -2.60 -11.48 -28.84
CA ASP A 163 -1.24 -11.33 -29.35
C ASP A 163 -0.60 -12.67 -29.70
N ILE A 164 -0.86 -13.73 -28.94
CA ILE A 164 -0.43 -15.11 -29.23
C ILE A 164 -1.14 -15.63 -30.49
N LEU A 165 -2.44 -15.37 -30.64
CA LEU A 165 -3.17 -15.70 -31.86
C LEU A 165 -2.62 -14.90 -33.05
N GLN A 166 -2.31 -13.61 -32.90
CA GLN A 166 -1.64 -12.83 -33.95
C GLN A 166 -0.23 -13.33 -34.27
N GLY A 167 0.58 -13.68 -33.27
CA GLY A 167 1.93 -14.21 -33.45
C GLY A 167 1.95 -15.61 -34.06
N PHE A 168 0.98 -16.46 -33.71
CA PHE A 168 0.76 -17.76 -34.34
C PHE A 168 0.25 -17.59 -35.77
N ALA A 169 -0.68 -16.67 -36.02
CA ALA A 169 -1.13 -16.29 -37.36
C ALA A 169 0.03 -15.89 -38.26
N ASN A 170 0.88 -15.00 -37.76
CA ASN A 170 2.01 -14.44 -38.50
C ASN A 170 3.09 -15.49 -38.77
N ARG A 171 3.33 -16.42 -37.82
CA ARG A 171 4.22 -17.58 -38.02
C ARG A 171 3.67 -18.61 -39.00
N ILE A 172 2.35 -18.77 -39.08
CA ILE A 172 1.71 -19.64 -40.07
C ILE A 172 1.67 -18.98 -41.46
N ASN A 173 1.47 -17.66 -41.52
CA ASN A 173 1.39 -16.89 -42.76
C ASN A 173 2.72 -16.91 -43.55
N SER A 174 3.87 -17.05 -42.86
CA SER A 174 5.18 -17.18 -43.51
C SER A 174 5.50 -18.59 -44.04
N ARG A 175 4.81 -19.64 -43.57
CA ARG A 175 5.05 -21.03 -44.00
C ARG A 175 3.95 -21.67 -44.85
N LEU A 176 2.69 -21.23 -44.76
CA LEU A 176 1.56 -22.07 -45.21
C LEU A 176 0.43 -21.30 -45.92
N ASN A 177 0.76 -20.42 -46.89
CA ASN A 177 -0.25 -19.88 -47.82
C ASN A 177 -0.81 -20.91 -48.81
N ARG A 178 -0.27 -22.15 -48.85
CA ARG A 178 -0.69 -23.22 -49.77
C ARG A 178 -1.63 -24.28 -49.17
N THR A 179 -1.91 -24.26 -47.86
CA THR A 179 -2.66 -25.33 -47.20
C THR A 179 -4.11 -24.92 -46.91
N PRO A 180 -5.13 -25.68 -47.37
CA PRO A 180 -6.54 -25.29 -47.26
C PRO A 180 -7.01 -24.98 -45.82
N GLY A 181 -6.54 -25.75 -44.82
CA GLY A 181 -6.90 -25.55 -43.41
C GLY A 181 -6.45 -24.22 -42.81
N VAL A 182 -5.35 -23.63 -43.33
CA VAL A 182 -4.82 -22.35 -42.85
C VAL A 182 -5.67 -21.16 -43.30
N ARG A 183 -6.34 -21.28 -44.46
CA ARG A 183 -7.25 -20.25 -44.98
C ARG A 183 -8.51 -20.14 -44.12
N VAL A 184 -8.97 -21.26 -43.56
CA VAL A 184 -10.08 -21.33 -42.60
C VAL A 184 -9.66 -20.64 -41.29
N LEU A 185 -8.48 -20.97 -40.76
CA LEU A 185 -7.93 -20.34 -39.55
C LEU A 185 -7.71 -18.83 -39.70
N LYS A 186 -7.25 -18.37 -40.87
CA LYS A 186 -7.08 -16.94 -41.19
C LYS A 186 -8.42 -16.18 -41.24
N ARG A 187 -9.43 -16.74 -41.91
CA ARG A 187 -10.80 -16.17 -41.94
C ARG A 187 -11.43 -16.13 -40.54
N LEU A 188 -11.09 -17.08 -39.68
CA LEU A 188 -11.50 -17.10 -38.29
C LEU A 188 -10.86 -15.96 -37.48
N MET A 189 -9.56 -15.76 -37.63
CA MET A 189 -8.85 -14.68 -36.95
C MET A 189 -9.33 -13.29 -37.37
N ASP A 190 -9.60 -13.08 -38.67
CA ASP A 190 -10.19 -11.83 -39.16
C ASP A 190 -11.62 -11.59 -38.64
N ARG A 191 -12.37 -12.67 -38.33
CA ARG A 191 -13.73 -12.60 -37.77
C ARG A 191 -13.74 -12.30 -36.25
N ILE A 192 -12.65 -12.61 -35.54
CA ILE A 192 -12.44 -12.30 -34.11
C ILE A 192 -12.00 -10.85 -33.92
N ARG A 193 -11.20 -10.32 -34.85
CA ARG A 193 -10.54 -8.99 -34.77
C ARG A 193 -11.49 -7.79 -34.56
N GLY A 194 -12.79 -7.95 -34.81
CA GLY A 194 -13.81 -6.90 -34.65
C GLY A 194 -14.82 -7.08 -33.51
N LYS A 195 -14.76 -8.16 -32.71
CA LYS A 195 -15.78 -8.44 -31.68
C LYS A 195 -15.22 -8.17 -30.27
N ARG A 196 -15.75 -7.13 -29.60
CA ARG A 196 -15.49 -6.77 -28.18
C ARG A 196 -16.11 -7.75 -27.16
N LYS A 197 -16.09 -9.06 -27.40
CA LYS A 197 -16.62 -10.07 -26.47
C LYS A 197 -15.47 -10.90 -25.90
N SER A 198 -15.57 -11.34 -24.64
CA SER A 198 -14.58 -12.24 -24.03
C SER A 198 -14.45 -13.51 -24.88
N VAL A 199 -13.23 -14.07 -24.96
CA VAL A 199 -12.94 -15.34 -25.66
C VAL A 199 -13.82 -16.48 -25.15
N LEU A 200 -14.18 -16.45 -23.85
CA LEU A 200 -15.12 -17.39 -23.23
C LEU A 200 -16.53 -17.27 -23.84
N GLN A 201 -16.99 -16.05 -24.15
CA GLN A 201 -18.31 -15.79 -24.75
C GLN A 201 -18.33 -16.00 -26.29
N ILE A 202 -17.18 -15.88 -26.95
CA ILE A 202 -17.08 -16.09 -28.40
C ILE A 202 -17.07 -17.59 -28.72
N GLY A 203 -16.40 -18.42 -27.92
CA GLY A 203 -16.28 -19.85 -28.23
C GLY A 203 -17.55 -20.68 -28.04
N GLU A 204 -18.59 -20.17 -27.38
CA GLU A 204 -19.93 -20.78 -27.43
C GLU A 204 -20.58 -20.72 -28.82
N ASN A 205 -20.18 -19.78 -29.66
CA ASN A 205 -20.83 -19.49 -30.95
C ASN A 205 -19.95 -19.80 -32.18
N ASP A 206 -18.71 -20.26 -31.98
CA ASP A 206 -17.76 -20.58 -33.06
C ASP A 206 -17.09 -21.95 -32.87
N PRO A 207 -17.34 -22.95 -33.75
CA PRO A 207 -16.81 -24.31 -33.63
C PRO A 207 -15.28 -24.43 -33.55
N SER A 208 -14.56 -23.42 -34.03
CA SER A 208 -13.09 -23.44 -34.06
C SER A 208 -12.45 -22.81 -32.81
N LEU A 209 -13.13 -21.85 -32.16
CA LEU A 209 -12.77 -21.39 -30.82
C LEU A 209 -13.11 -22.43 -29.75
N ALA A 210 -14.09 -23.30 -30.00
CA ALA A 210 -14.40 -24.41 -29.11
C ALA A 210 -13.15 -25.28 -28.85
N LEU A 211 -12.29 -25.50 -29.85
CA LEU A 211 -11.04 -26.23 -29.66
C LEU A 211 -10.06 -25.50 -28.73
N LEU A 212 -9.95 -24.17 -28.86
CA LEU A 212 -9.11 -23.35 -27.99
C LEU A 212 -9.65 -23.31 -26.56
N LEU A 213 -10.97 -23.25 -26.40
CA LEU A 213 -11.64 -23.35 -25.10
C LEU A 213 -11.50 -24.72 -24.46
N VAL A 214 -11.53 -25.81 -25.24
CA VAL A 214 -11.30 -27.18 -24.74
C VAL A 214 -9.89 -27.32 -24.19
N HIS A 215 -8.87 -26.85 -24.93
CA HIS A 215 -7.49 -26.86 -24.44
C HIS A 215 -7.30 -25.93 -23.25
N LEU A 216 -7.91 -24.75 -23.25
CA LEU A 216 -7.88 -23.84 -22.10
C LEU A 216 -8.47 -24.50 -20.86
N ASN A 217 -9.65 -25.10 -20.97
CA ASN A 217 -10.35 -25.72 -19.84
C ASN A 217 -9.55 -26.91 -19.28
N ALA A 218 -8.97 -27.75 -20.15
CA ALA A 218 -8.11 -28.85 -19.71
C ALA A 218 -6.86 -28.35 -18.95
N ASN A 219 -6.24 -27.26 -19.43
CA ASN A 219 -5.08 -26.67 -18.74
C ASN A 219 -5.48 -25.96 -17.44
N LEU A 220 -6.64 -25.28 -17.38
CA LEU A 220 -7.15 -24.68 -16.16
C LEU A 220 -7.38 -25.73 -15.07
N LYS A 221 -7.95 -26.89 -15.43
CA LYS A 221 -8.11 -28.02 -14.50
C LYS A 221 -6.77 -28.54 -13.99
N ALA A 222 -5.79 -28.69 -14.86
CA ALA A 222 -4.45 -29.16 -14.50
C ALA A 222 -3.68 -28.14 -13.62
N ILE A 223 -3.85 -26.84 -13.87
CA ILE A 223 -3.15 -25.77 -13.14
C ILE A 223 -3.80 -25.50 -11.79
N PHE A 224 -5.14 -25.39 -11.73
CA PHE A 224 -5.87 -24.92 -10.54
C PHE A 224 -6.62 -26.04 -9.81
N ASN A 225 -6.16 -27.29 -9.94
CA ASN A 225 -6.68 -28.46 -9.22
C ASN A 225 -8.17 -28.73 -9.45
N ASP A 226 -8.59 -28.75 -10.72
CA ASP A 226 -9.97 -28.98 -11.16
C ASP A 226 -11.00 -28.06 -10.46
N PRO A 227 -10.91 -26.73 -10.68
CA PRO A 227 -11.76 -25.78 -9.98
C PRO A 227 -13.22 -25.96 -10.41
N LYS A 228 -14.12 -26.17 -9.45
CA LYS A 228 -15.57 -26.31 -9.71
C LYS A 228 -16.25 -24.99 -10.07
N THR A 229 -15.71 -23.87 -9.61
CA THR A 229 -16.23 -22.51 -9.83
C THR A 229 -15.06 -21.51 -9.89
N MET A 230 -15.35 -20.24 -10.21
CA MET A 230 -14.39 -19.14 -10.07
C MET A 230 -14.01 -18.80 -8.62
N PHE A 231 -14.59 -19.48 -7.64
CA PHE A 231 -14.32 -19.37 -6.22
C PHE A 231 -13.53 -20.57 -5.71
N VAL A 232 -12.71 -20.33 -4.69
CA VAL A 232 -11.96 -21.35 -3.98
C VAL A 232 -12.58 -21.61 -2.62
N HIS A 233 -12.63 -22.89 -2.24
CA HIS A 233 -12.95 -23.34 -0.89
C HIS A 233 -11.64 -23.59 -0.16
N THR A 234 -11.36 -22.83 0.90
CA THR A 234 -10.08 -22.89 1.63
C THR A 234 -10.27 -22.42 3.07
N THR A 235 -9.21 -22.44 3.87
CA THR A 235 -9.20 -21.83 5.21
C THR A 235 -8.73 -20.37 5.13
N VAL A 236 -9.07 -19.57 6.13
CA VAL A 236 -8.57 -18.19 6.26
C VAL A 236 -7.03 -18.17 6.30
N LYS A 237 -6.42 -19.09 7.04
CA LYS A 237 -4.96 -19.20 7.15
C LYS A 237 -4.29 -19.43 5.81
N GLU A 238 -4.80 -20.36 5.01
CA GLU A 238 -4.30 -20.64 3.65
C GLU A 238 -4.50 -19.46 2.73
N TYR A 239 -5.67 -18.83 2.74
CA TYR A 239 -5.96 -17.70 1.87
C TYR A 239 -5.08 -16.48 2.16
N LEU A 240 -4.82 -16.20 3.45
CA LEU A 240 -4.06 -15.03 3.87
C LEU A 240 -2.55 -15.26 3.93
N PHE A 241 -2.07 -16.41 4.42
CA PHE A 241 -0.66 -16.62 4.76
C PHE A 241 -0.07 -17.96 4.28
N ASP A 242 -0.68 -19.11 4.58
CA ASP A 242 -0.05 -20.42 4.27
C ASP A 242 -0.01 -20.69 2.77
N GLY A 243 -1.02 -20.20 2.03
CA GLY A 243 -1.10 -20.23 0.58
C GLY A 243 -1.98 -21.35 0.03
N VAL A 244 -2.91 -20.95 -0.84
CA VAL A 244 -3.72 -21.87 -1.65
C VAL A 244 -2.84 -22.47 -2.73
N ARG A 245 -2.70 -23.79 -2.71
CA ARG A 245 -1.81 -24.54 -3.62
C ARG A 245 -2.41 -24.68 -5.02
N PHE A 246 -1.58 -24.55 -6.03
CA PHE A 246 -1.88 -24.77 -7.45
C PHE A 246 -0.61 -25.22 -8.20
N CYS A 247 -0.70 -25.56 -9.48
CA CYS A 247 0.40 -26.14 -10.26
C CYS A 247 0.97 -27.40 -9.59
N ILE A 248 0.10 -28.33 -9.19
CA ILE A 248 0.54 -29.59 -8.55
C ILE A 248 0.91 -30.59 -9.64
N ASN A 249 2.20 -30.93 -9.73
CA ASN A 249 2.75 -31.87 -10.71
C ASN A 249 2.26 -31.63 -12.16
N PRO A 250 2.38 -30.40 -12.70
CA PRO A 250 1.81 -30.07 -13.99
C PRO A 250 2.60 -30.76 -15.13
N GLN A 251 1.90 -31.09 -16.21
CA GLN A 251 2.48 -31.73 -17.40
C GLN A 251 2.18 -30.93 -18.67
N GLY A 252 2.98 -31.14 -19.71
CA GLY A 252 2.78 -30.52 -21.03
C GLY A 252 2.65 -29.00 -20.97
N LEU A 253 1.59 -28.46 -21.57
CA LEU A 253 1.32 -27.02 -21.64
C LEU A 253 1.04 -26.42 -20.25
N ALA A 254 0.38 -27.15 -19.34
CA ALA A 254 0.16 -26.69 -17.98
C ALA A 254 1.49 -26.43 -17.25
N LYS A 255 2.51 -27.27 -17.47
CA LYS A 255 3.86 -27.06 -16.90
C LYS A 255 4.52 -25.80 -17.43
N ALA A 256 4.43 -25.56 -18.74
CA ALA A 256 4.96 -24.35 -19.36
C ALA A 256 4.27 -23.08 -18.81
N ILE A 257 2.95 -23.12 -18.65
CA ILE A 257 2.19 -22.02 -18.04
C ILE A 257 2.59 -21.80 -16.58
N CYS A 258 2.70 -22.87 -15.79
CA CYS A 258 3.13 -22.76 -14.40
C CYS A 258 4.54 -22.17 -14.26
N ASN A 259 5.46 -22.53 -15.16
CA ASN A 259 6.78 -21.90 -15.21
C ASN A 259 6.67 -20.40 -15.56
N GLN A 260 5.83 -20.02 -16.52
CA GLN A 260 5.61 -18.62 -16.85
C GLN A 260 5.03 -17.83 -15.67
N ILE A 261 4.08 -18.41 -14.92
CA ILE A 261 3.52 -17.79 -13.70
C ILE A 261 4.60 -17.61 -12.64
N LYS A 262 5.46 -18.62 -12.46
CA LYS A 262 6.61 -18.57 -11.55
C LYS A 262 7.59 -17.46 -11.96
N ASP A 263 7.95 -17.40 -13.24
CA ASP A 263 8.90 -16.43 -13.80
C ASP A 263 8.33 -15.00 -13.80
N GLY A 264 7.00 -14.85 -13.78
CA GLY A 264 6.32 -13.58 -13.58
C GLY A 264 6.59 -12.92 -12.22
N GLY A 265 7.16 -13.63 -11.25
CA GLY A 265 7.75 -13.01 -10.05
C GLY A 265 6.77 -12.26 -9.13
N SER A 266 5.47 -12.59 -9.17
CA SER A 266 4.49 -11.97 -8.27
C SER A 266 4.85 -12.21 -6.81
N LYS A 267 4.91 -11.14 -6.01
CA LYS A 267 5.14 -11.23 -4.55
C LYS A 267 4.11 -12.14 -3.85
N THR A 268 2.89 -12.29 -4.40
CA THR A 268 1.83 -13.11 -3.77
C THR A 268 1.91 -14.62 -4.05
N ILE A 269 2.84 -15.04 -4.91
CA ILE A 269 3.00 -16.43 -5.33
C ILE A 269 4.39 -16.92 -4.90
N ARG A 270 4.44 -18.09 -4.26
CA ARG A 270 5.69 -18.73 -3.86
C ARG A 270 5.77 -20.16 -4.36
N GLU A 271 6.98 -20.61 -4.66
CA GLU A 271 7.26 -22.01 -4.96
C GLU A 271 7.44 -22.82 -3.65
N LEU A 272 6.82 -23.99 -3.61
CA LEU A 272 6.94 -24.96 -2.54
C LEU A 272 8.06 -25.96 -2.83
N LYS A 273 8.49 -26.70 -1.79
CA LYS A 273 9.59 -27.67 -1.91
C LYS A 273 9.35 -28.77 -2.94
N ASP A 274 8.09 -29.08 -3.24
CA ASP A 274 7.70 -30.07 -4.24
C ASP A 274 7.52 -29.48 -5.65
N GLY A 275 7.89 -28.21 -5.87
CA GLY A 275 7.77 -27.51 -7.14
C GLY A 275 6.36 -27.00 -7.44
N SER A 276 5.37 -27.25 -6.57
CA SER A 276 4.05 -26.63 -6.68
C SER A 276 4.08 -25.16 -6.29
N LEU A 277 3.09 -24.39 -6.74
CA LEU A 277 2.97 -22.98 -6.41
C LEU A 277 1.90 -22.77 -5.34
N ALA A 278 2.05 -21.72 -4.52
CA ALA A 278 1.08 -21.34 -3.51
C ALA A 278 0.80 -19.85 -3.58
N PHE A 279 -0.47 -19.48 -3.68
CA PHE A 279 -0.94 -18.10 -3.67
C PHE A 279 -1.42 -17.69 -2.28
N SER A 280 -0.98 -16.53 -1.77
CA SER A 280 -1.48 -15.94 -0.52
C SER A 280 -1.37 -14.42 -0.55
N PHE A 281 -2.24 -13.72 0.18
CA PHE A 281 -2.23 -12.26 0.20
C PHE A 281 -1.03 -11.66 0.92
N PHE A 282 -0.64 -12.23 2.06
CA PHE A 282 0.22 -11.55 3.03
C PHE A 282 1.48 -12.34 3.40
N ASN A 283 1.70 -13.54 2.85
CA ASN A 283 2.91 -14.33 3.16
C ASN A 283 4.20 -13.55 2.88
N HIS A 284 4.28 -12.89 1.73
CA HIS A 284 5.47 -12.11 1.33
C HIS A 284 5.74 -10.89 2.21
N LYS A 285 4.75 -10.45 3.00
CA LYS A 285 4.94 -9.39 3.99
C LYS A 285 5.47 -9.94 5.31
N ASN A 286 5.42 -11.26 5.51
CA ASN A 286 5.80 -11.89 6.76
C ASN A 286 7.27 -12.32 6.72
N GLY A 287 8.13 -11.56 7.39
CA GLY A 287 9.56 -11.79 7.47
C GLY A 287 10.37 -10.55 7.08
N THR A 288 11.47 -10.80 6.37
CA THR A 288 12.42 -9.75 5.99
C THR A 288 11.88 -8.89 4.86
N GLY A 289 11.94 -7.57 5.02
CA GLY A 289 11.54 -6.64 3.96
C GLY A 289 12.52 -6.63 2.79
N HIS A 290 11.99 -6.43 1.58
CA HIS A 290 12.79 -6.28 0.36
C HIS A 290 13.00 -4.83 -0.05
N ASP A 291 11.98 -4.00 0.15
CA ASP A 291 12.00 -2.61 -0.30
C ASP A 291 12.99 -1.78 0.57
N VAL A 292 13.83 -1.00 -0.08
CA VAL A 292 14.90 -0.20 0.55
C VAL A 292 14.48 1.25 0.62
N TYR A 293 14.35 1.78 1.84
CA TYR A 293 13.95 3.16 2.08
C TYR A 293 15.18 4.00 2.44
N GLU A 294 15.36 5.14 1.76
CA GLU A 294 16.25 6.23 2.19
C GLU A 294 15.34 7.35 2.71
N VAL A 295 15.48 7.72 3.98
CA VAL A 295 14.67 8.79 4.61
C VAL A 295 15.56 9.83 5.26
N HIS A 296 15.04 11.04 5.45
CA HIS A 296 15.76 12.09 6.14
C HIS A 296 15.72 11.88 7.67
N THR A 297 16.85 12.08 8.35
CA THR A 297 17.00 11.81 9.80
C THR A 297 16.43 12.93 10.68
N GLY A 298 16.11 14.08 10.09
CA GLY A 298 15.75 15.30 10.80
C GLY A 298 16.97 16.17 11.17
N LYS A 299 18.20 15.70 10.91
CA LYS A 299 19.40 16.50 11.14
C LYS A 299 19.40 17.73 10.23
N GLY A 300 19.61 18.91 10.82
CA GLY A 300 19.57 20.21 10.11
C GLY A 300 18.15 20.77 9.90
N ASP A 301 17.14 19.90 9.76
CA ASP A 301 15.74 20.29 9.71
C ASP A 301 14.84 19.19 10.30
N ALA A 302 14.37 19.40 11.53
CA ALA A 302 13.53 18.46 12.26
C ALA A 302 12.15 18.25 11.60
N MET A 303 11.69 19.21 10.78
CA MET A 303 10.40 19.10 10.09
C MET A 303 10.43 18.10 8.93
N ARG A 304 11.62 17.66 8.52
CA ARG A 304 11.83 16.68 7.45
C ARG A 304 12.07 15.27 7.96
N VAL A 305 12.01 15.03 9.28
CA VAL A 305 12.24 13.71 9.85
C VAL A 305 11.33 12.65 9.22
N LEU A 306 11.91 11.50 8.83
CA LEU A 306 11.27 10.38 8.12
C LEU A 306 10.67 10.71 6.75
N GLU A 307 10.87 11.90 6.20
CA GLU A 307 10.50 12.21 4.82
C GLU A 307 11.24 11.25 3.88
N ILE A 308 10.49 10.50 3.08
CA ILE A 308 11.06 9.52 2.16
C ILE A 308 11.74 10.25 1.00
N GLN A 309 13.04 9.99 0.84
CA GLN A 309 13.85 10.56 -0.23
C GLN A 309 13.98 9.60 -1.41
N LYS A 310 14.11 8.30 -1.14
CA LYS A 310 14.16 7.25 -2.16
C LYS A 310 13.48 5.96 -1.70
N LEU A 311 12.96 5.23 -2.68
CA LEU A 311 12.52 3.85 -2.58
C LEU A 311 13.22 3.03 -3.66
N ASP A 312 13.93 1.97 -3.28
CA ASP A 312 14.70 1.11 -4.19
C ASP A 312 15.58 1.92 -5.16
N ASP A 313 16.39 2.82 -4.59
CA ASP A 313 17.30 3.75 -5.29
C ASP A 313 16.64 4.78 -6.22
N ASN A 314 15.31 4.84 -6.28
CA ASN A 314 14.57 5.79 -7.10
C ASN A 314 13.92 6.90 -6.26
N HIS A 315 13.98 8.14 -6.75
CA HIS A 315 13.29 9.30 -6.15
C HIS A 315 11.81 9.36 -6.51
N HIS A 316 11.40 8.63 -7.53
CA HIS A 316 10.04 8.59 -8.04
C HIS A 316 9.65 7.14 -8.32
N LEU A 317 8.35 6.86 -8.20
CA LEU A 317 7.80 5.60 -8.63
C LEU A 317 7.89 5.48 -10.16
N GLN A 318 7.87 4.24 -10.63
CA GLN A 318 7.83 3.90 -12.06
C GLN A 318 6.59 3.06 -12.36
N VAL A 319 5.50 3.36 -11.66
CA VAL A 319 4.30 2.51 -11.58
C VAL A 319 3.12 3.14 -12.30
N TRP A 320 2.95 4.45 -12.20
CA TRP A 320 1.83 5.16 -12.80
C TRP A 320 2.17 5.72 -14.16
N LEU A 321 1.15 6.09 -14.94
CA LEU A 321 1.33 6.66 -16.27
C LEU A 321 2.13 7.96 -16.17
N ASN A 322 3.08 8.14 -17.09
CA ASN A 322 3.82 9.39 -17.21
C ASN A 322 2.93 10.51 -17.77
N SER A 323 3.34 11.77 -17.59
CA SER A 323 2.60 12.91 -18.12
C SER A 323 2.54 12.84 -19.64
N SER A 324 1.40 13.25 -20.21
CA SER A 324 1.17 13.31 -21.66
C SER A 324 2.09 14.33 -22.35
N ASP A 325 2.66 15.27 -21.59
CA ASP A 325 3.66 16.24 -22.05
C ASP A 325 5.06 15.64 -21.91
N ASN A 326 5.59 15.16 -23.04
CA ASN A 326 6.83 14.38 -23.21
C ASN A 326 8.13 15.00 -22.61
N ASN A 327 8.33 14.90 -21.29
CA ASN A 327 9.63 14.61 -20.62
C ASN A 327 9.59 14.66 -19.07
N GLY A 328 8.45 14.93 -18.44
CA GLY A 328 8.34 15.07 -16.99
C GLY A 328 7.87 13.81 -16.27
N THR A 329 8.44 13.53 -15.08
CA THR A 329 7.88 12.56 -14.14
C THR A 329 6.47 12.99 -13.76
N SER A 330 5.49 12.10 -13.94
CA SER A 330 4.11 12.34 -13.54
C SER A 330 4.00 12.62 -12.03
N LYS A 331 3.12 13.55 -11.65
CA LYS A 331 2.76 13.81 -10.24
C LYS A 331 2.30 12.56 -9.51
N CYS A 332 1.66 11.62 -10.22
CA CYS A 332 1.24 10.33 -9.68
C CYS A 332 2.41 9.46 -9.18
N ASN A 333 3.60 9.66 -9.76
CA ASN A 333 4.80 8.93 -9.41
C ASN A 333 5.65 9.62 -8.32
N GLN A 334 5.20 10.74 -7.76
CA GLN A 334 5.90 11.39 -6.66
C GLN A 334 5.76 10.60 -5.36
N ILE A 335 6.85 10.52 -4.60
CA ILE A 335 6.89 9.93 -3.26
C ILE A 335 6.95 11.09 -2.26
N ASN A 336 5.80 11.44 -1.71
CA ASN A 336 5.63 12.49 -0.72
C ASN A 336 5.32 11.90 0.66
N GLY A 337 5.88 12.52 1.70
CA GLY A 337 5.56 12.23 3.10
C GLY A 337 6.44 11.17 3.76
N THR A 338 5.93 10.62 4.86
CA THR A 338 6.59 9.56 5.63
C THR A 338 5.89 8.21 5.43
N ASP A 339 6.43 7.13 6.00
CA ASP A 339 5.79 5.80 6.06
C ASP A 339 4.64 5.71 7.10
N ALA A 340 4.18 6.86 7.62
CA ALA A 340 3.18 7.00 8.68
C ALA A 340 3.58 6.37 10.05
N SER A 341 4.82 5.92 10.22
CA SER A 341 5.28 5.39 11.51
C SER A 341 5.52 6.49 12.55
N MET A 342 5.99 7.66 12.08
CA MET A 342 6.10 8.88 12.86
C MET A 342 5.88 10.11 11.97
N TYR A 343 5.67 11.26 12.61
CA TYR A 343 5.36 12.51 11.93
C TYR A 343 6.31 13.62 12.40
N PRO A 344 6.59 14.61 11.55
CA PRO A 344 7.29 15.83 11.94
C PRO A 344 6.65 16.53 13.17
N PRO A 345 7.45 17.22 14.01
CA PRO A 345 6.95 17.93 15.18
C PRO A 345 6.15 19.19 14.81
N PHE A 346 5.62 19.87 15.82
CA PHE A 346 4.99 21.21 15.73
C PHE A 346 3.83 21.37 14.74
N ARG A 347 3.06 20.29 14.54
CA ARG A 347 1.84 20.32 13.72
C ARG A 347 0.80 21.29 14.29
N GLN A 348 0.16 22.04 13.41
CA GLN A 348 -0.90 22.99 13.74
C GLN A 348 -2.27 22.48 13.27
N LYS A 349 -3.33 23.12 13.77
CA LYS A 349 -4.70 22.85 13.33
C LYS A 349 -4.86 23.27 11.87
N GLY A 350 -5.48 22.43 11.06
CA GLY A 350 -5.71 22.71 9.64
C GLY A 350 -4.55 22.33 8.72
N ASP A 351 -3.36 22.01 9.25
CA ASP A 351 -2.28 21.48 8.42
C ASP A 351 -2.74 20.21 7.70
N SER A 352 -2.25 19.98 6.49
CA SER A 352 -2.36 18.69 5.80
C SER A 352 -0.99 17.99 5.78
N MET A 353 -0.97 16.67 5.58
CA MET A 353 0.29 15.93 5.46
C MET A 353 0.16 14.81 4.44
N TYR A 354 1.29 14.40 3.89
CA TYR A 354 1.36 13.22 3.05
C TYR A 354 1.90 12.04 3.86
N ILE A 355 1.37 10.87 3.55
CA ILE A 355 1.98 9.59 3.87
C ILE A 355 2.20 8.82 2.58
N PHE A 356 3.20 7.96 2.52
CA PHE A 356 3.40 7.04 1.42
C PHE A 356 2.97 5.63 1.83
N SER A 357 2.14 4.99 1.02
CA SER A 357 1.74 3.60 1.21
C SER A 357 2.27 2.74 0.06
N ALA A 358 3.29 1.92 0.37
CA ALA A 358 3.85 0.97 -0.58
C ALA A 358 2.82 -0.08 -1.06
N ASP A 359 1.84 -0.40 -0.22
CA ASP A 359 0.79 -1.39 -0.52
C ASP A 359 -0.12 -0.99 -1.70
N ILE A 360 -0.25 0.31 -1.95
CA ILE A 360 -1.02 0.87 -3.07
C ILE A 360 -0.14 1.72 -4.00
N CYS A 361 1.19 1.65 -3.83
CA CYS A 361 2.19 2.40 -4.57
C CYS A 361 1.86 3.88 -4.75
N ARG A 362 1.41 4.60 -3.72
CA ARG A 362 1.01 6.01 -3.86
C ARG A 362 1.17 6.80 -2.57
N SER A 363 1.48 8.08 -2.69
CA SER A 363 1.31 9.06 -1.62
C SER A 363 -0.15 9.49 -1.42
N VAL A 364 -0.58 9.52 -0.16
CA VAL A 364 -1.93 9.84 0.29
C VAL A 364 -1.88 11.11 1.12
N GLN A 365 -2.69 12.10 0.75
CA GLN A 365 -2.85 13.31 1.55
C GLN A 365 -3.87 13.07 2.66
N LEU A 366 -3.52 13.52 3.86
CA LEU A 366 -4.31 13.47 5.07
C LEU A 366 -4.70 14.89 5.49
N PHE A 367 -5.96 15.06 5.82
CA PHE A 367 -6.56 16.33 6.23
C PHE A 367 -6.97 16.28 7.69
N TYR A 368 -6.72 17.39 8.40
CA TYR A 368 -7.21 17.57 9.77
C TYR A 368 -8.74 17.41 9.83
N GLN A 369 -9.21 16.68 10.83
CA GLN A 369 -10.64 16.48 11.08
C GLN A 369 -11.06 17.16 12.37
N LYS A 370 -10.42 16.81 13.49
CA LYS A 370 -10.78 17.31 14.82
C LYS A 370 -9.70 17.06 15.85
N GLU A 371 -9.78 17.77 16.97
CA GLU A 371 -9.07 17.44 18.19
C GLU A 371 -9.65 16.18 18.84
N ILE A 372 -8.77 15.39 19.45
CA ILE A 372 -9.12 14.19 20.21
C ILE A 372 -8.25 14.11 21.47
N MET A 373 -8.74 13.38 22.46
CA MET A 373 -7.94 12.92 23.60
C MET A 373 -7.73 11.42 23.47
N TYR A 374 -6.48 10.98 23.41
CA TYR A 374 -6.13 9.57 23.35
C TYR A 374 -5.27 9.21 24.55
N LYS A 375 -5.80 8.37 25.45
CA LYS A 375 -5.11 7.96 26.70
C LYS A 375 -4.56 9.15 27.50
N GLY A 376 -5.33 10.23 27.60
CA GLY A 376 -4.95 11.46 28.32
C GLY A 376 -4.01 12.39 27.56
N ILE A 377 -3.60 12.04 26.33
CA ILE A 377 -2.75 12.87 25.48
C ILE A 377 -3.62 13.61 24.46
N PRO A 378 -3.54 14.95 24.37
CA PRO A 378 -4.21 15.70 23.32
C PRO A 378 -3.58 15.40 21.97
N GLY A 379 -4.42 15.24 20.95
CA GLY A 379 -3.97 14.93 19.61
C GLY A 379 -4.93 15.43 18.55
N TYR A 380 -4.49 15.35 17.31
CA TYR A 380 -5.29 15.69 16.15
C TYR A 380 -5.65 14.42 15.38
N ARG A 381 -6.93 14.29 15.02
CA ARG A 381 -7.39 13.26 14.10
C ARG A 381 -7.25 13.77 12.67
N TYR A 382 -6.64 12.94 11.84
CA TYR A 382 -6.53 13.15 10.41
C TYR A 382 -7.26 12.04 9.66
N SER A 383 -7.76 12.35 8.47
CA SER A 383 -8.35 11.35 7.57
C SER A 383 -7.99 11.65 6.11
N ILE A 384 -8.15 10.64 5.28
CA ILE A 384 -8.06 10.76 3.83
C ILE A 384 -9.27 11.56 3.33
N GLY A 385 -9.07 12.43 2.33
CA GLY A 385 -10.15 13.18 1.68
C GLY A 385 -11.02 12.30 0.80
N GLU A 386 -12.29 12.68 0.60
CA GLU A 386 -13.24 11.92 -0.24
C GLU A 386 -12.78 11.80 -1.69
N ASN A 387 -12.04 12.79 -2.19
CA ASN A 387 -11.51 12.83 -3.55
C ASN A 387 -10.41 11.78 -3.84
N PHE A 388 -9.88 11.09 -2.83
CA PHE A 388 -8.73 10.20 -2.98
C PHE A 388 -8.90 9.08 -4.04
N VAL A 389 -10.09 8.47 -4.09
CA VAL A 389 -10.46 7.41 -5.06
C VAL A 389 -11.76 7.69 -5.81
N ASN A 390 -12.49 8.75 -5.47
CA ASN A 390 -13.74 9.10 -6.15
C ASN A 390 -13.50 9.94 -7.41
N ASP A 391 -12.45 10.76 -7.37
CA ASP A 391 -12.23 11.88 -8.27
C ASP A 391 -10.91 11.67 -9.04
N ILE A 392 -10.92 10.68 -9.95
CA ILE A 392 -9.78 10.39 -10.85
C ILE A 392 -10.12 10.84 -12.27
N GLY A 393 -9.38 11.82 -12.77
CA GLY A 393 -9.56 12.39 -14.10
C GLY A 393 -8.75 13.67 -14.33
N PRO A 394 -8.73 14.17 -15.58
CA PRO A 394 -7.96 15.37 -15.96
C PRO A 394 -8.39 16.63 -15.21
N GLU A 395 -9.65 16.70 -14.77
CA GLU A 395 -10.20 17.78 -13.96
C GLU A 395 -9.53 17.91 -12.57
N HIS A 396 -8.82 16.88 -12.12
CA HIS A 396 -8.16 16.82 -10.82
C HIS A 396 -6.63 16.72 -10.90
N ASP A 397 -6.04 16.83 -12.10
CA ASP A 397 -4.58 16.71 -12.32
C ASP A 397 -4.02 15.41 -11.70
N ASN A 398 -4.76 14.31 -11.92
CA ASN A 398 -4.46 12.99 -11.37
C ASN A 398 -4.86 11.83 -12.31
N GLU A 399 -5.12 12.13 -13.59
CA GLU A 399 -5.51 11.16 -14.62
C GLU A 399 -4.43 10.11 -14.87
N CYS A 400 -3.19 10.37 -14.49
CA CYS A 400 -2.09 9.42 -14.55
C CYS A 400 -2.29 8.15 -13.69
N PHE A 401 -3.26 8.18 -12.78
CA PHE A 401 -3.69 7.00 -12.02
C PHE A 401 -4.73 6.14 -12.74
N CYS A 402 -5.31 6.65 -13.83
CA CYS A 402 -6.25 5.93 -14.67
C CYS A 402 -5.50 4.95 -15.58
N VAL A 403 -5.23 3.76 -15.06
CA VAL A 403 -4.59 2.69 -15.81
C VAL A 403 -5.67 1.90 -16.56
N ASP A 404 -5.59 1.83 -17.89
CA ASP A 404 -6.54 1.09 -18.74
C ASP A 404 -6.03 -0.32 -19.10
N LYS A 405 -5.55 -1.08 -18.10
CA LYS A 405 -4.98 -2.42 -18.32
C LYS A 405 -5.98 -3.56 -18.16
N LEU A 406 -7.06 -3.34 -17.41
CA LEU A 406 -8.09 -4.36 -17.17
C LEU A 406 -9.05 -4.47 -18.37
N THR A 407 -9.20 -5.68 -18.89
CA THR A 407 -10.07 -6.00 -20.02
C THR A 407 -11.41 -6.57 -19.55
N ASN A 408 -12.50 -6.30 -20.29
CA ASN A 408 -13.82 -6.88 -20.02
C ASN A 408 -14.42 -6.59 -18.63
N ILE A 409 -14.01 -5.49 -17.99
CA ILE A 409 -14.55 -5.03 -16.71
C ILE A 409 -15.49 -3.82 -16.84
N ILE A 410 -16.23 -3.52 -15.78
CA ILE A 410 -17.09 -2.34 -15.67
C ILE A 410 -16.19 -1.11 -15.42
N LYS A 411 -15.99 -0.30 -16.46
CA LYS A 411 -15.18 0.92 -16.43
C LYS A 411 -15.88 2.06 -17.19
N ARG A 412 -15.44 3.29 -16.94
CA ARG A 412 -15.86 4.49 -17.66
C ARG A 412 -15.35 4.44 -19.11
N LYS A 413 -15.90 5.29 -19.98
CA LYS A 413 -15.53 5.34 -21.41
C LYS A 413 -14.04 5.68 -21.64
N ASN A 414 -13.42 6.40 -20.72
CA ASN A 414 -12.01 6.79 -20.76
C ASN A 414 -11.06 5.71 -20.19
N GLY A 415 -11.56 4.52 -19.86
CA GLY A 415 -10.75 3.41 -19.32
C GLY A 415 -10.66 3.36 -17.79
N CYS A 416 -10.99 4.45 -17.09
CA CYS A 416 -10.88 4.50 -15.64
C CYS A 416 -12.00 3.71 -14.95
N LEU A 417 -11.73 3.20 -13.75
CA LEU A 417 -12.78 2.62 -12.90
C LEU A 417 -13.79 3.68 -12.45
N TYR A 418 -14.96 3.22 -12.00
CA TYR A 418 -15.94 4.11 -11.37
C TYR A 418 -15.46 4.63 -10.01
N ALA A 419 -16.09 5.69 -9.52
CA ALA A 419 -15.72 6.33 -8.25
C ALA A 419 -15.67 5.31 -7.11
N GLY A 420 -14.63 5.38 -6.28
CA GLY A 420 -14.41 4.48 -5.15
C GLY A 420 -13.49 3.30 -5.46
N ALA A 421 -12.94 3.20 -6.67
CA ALA A 421 -12.04 2.12 -7.08
C ALA A 421 -10.79 2.64 -7.83
N LEU A 422 -9.67 1.94 -7.64
CA LEU A 422 -8.38 2.24 -8.28
C LEU A 422 -7.78 0.95 -8.87
N ASP A 423 -7.32 1.02 -10.11
CA ASP A 423 -6.60 -0.08 -10.75
C ASP A 423 -5.15 -0.13 -10.27
N LEU A 424 -4.78 -1.19 -9.55
CA LEU A 424 -3.42 -1.41 -9.02
C LEU A 424 -2.59 -2.36 -9.90
N THR A 425 -3.02 -2.66 -11.13
CA THR A 425 -2.36 -3.63 -12.00
C THR A 425 -0.87 -3.32 -12.22
N THR A 426 -0.50 -2.04 -12.34
CA THR A 426 0.92 -1.64 -12.50
C THR A 426 1.72 -1.69 -11.20
N CYS A 427 1.06 -1.61 -10.05
CA CYS A 427 1.68 -1.67 -8.73
C CYS A 427 1.98 -3.11 -8.31
N LEU A 428 1.03 -4.02 -8.57
CA LEU A 428 1.09 -5.42 -8.13
C LEU A 428 1.59 -6.39 -9.22
N GLY A 429 1.50 -6.00 -10.49
CA GLY A 429 1.91 -6.81 -11.64
C GLY A 429 3.09 -6.18 -12.38
N LYS A 430 4.28 -6.72 -12.14
CA LYS A 430 5.39 -6.66 -13.10
C LYS A 430 5.47 -7.98 -13.83
#